data_AF-A0AAV6W8P6-F1
#
_entry.id   AF-A0AAV6W8P6-F1
#
_cell.length_a   1.000
_cell.length_b   1.000
_cell.length_c   1.000
_cell.angle_alpha   90.00
_cell.angle_beta   90.00
_cell.angle_gamma   90.00
#
_symmetry.space_group_name_H-M   'P 1'
#
loop_
_entity.id
_entity.type
_entity.pdbx_description
1 polymer ?
#
loop_
_entity_poly.entity_id
_entity_poly.type
_entity_poly.pdbx_seq_one_letter_code
_entity_poly.pdbx_strand_id
1 'polypeptide(L)'
;MKNLSTSTFLLLALLLAAASLEARLQSCNPSGKIRGINPPPGQCNRENDSDCCKVGELYTTYKCSPPVSGSTKAVLTINSFQKVALSTGWYSGGSRCLNNIKISGNGKSVIAMVVDECDSTMGCDEDHDYQPPCPNNIVDASKAVWKALGVSEDNWGDLDITWSDA
;
A
#
# COMPACT_ATOMS: atom_id res chain seq x y z
N MET A 1 -43.56 12.45 33.27
CA MET A 1 -42.18 12.68 32.81
C MET A 1 -41.28 11.76 33.60
N LYS A 2 -40.69 10.72 33.00
CA LYS A 2 -39.84 9.77 33.74
C LYS A 2 -38.47 10.44 33.91
N ASN A 3 -38.07 10.74 35.15
CA ASN A 3 -36.76 11.28 35.46
C ASN A 3 -35.69 10.25 35.05
N LEU A 4 -34.95 10.53 33.98
CA LEU A 4 -33.77 9.74 33.63
C LEU A 4 -32.72 9.97 34.73
N SER A 5 -32.42 8.92 35.49
CA SER A 5 -31.38 8.93 36.52
C SER A 5 -30.03 9.28 35.90
N THR A 6 -29.21 10.08 36.58
CA THR A 6 -27.84 10.41 36.18
C THR A 6 -27.00 9.17 35.83
N SER A 7 -27.29 8.04 36.50
CA SER A 7 -26.67 6.74 36.21
C SER A 7 -26.94 6.25 34.78
N THR A 8 -28.15 6.50 34.24
CA THR A 8 -28.49 6.12 32.85
C THR A 8 -27.74 6.96 31.81
N PHE A 9 -27.49 8.24 32.09
CA PHE A 9 -26.68 9.11 31.22
C PHE A 9 -25.20 8.69 31.22
N LEU A 10 -24.65 8.33 32.38
CA LEU A 10 -23.28 7.83 32.50
C LEU A 10 -23.09 6.50 31.76
N LEU A 11 -24.03 5.57 31.92
CA LEU A 11 -24.03 4.30 31.18
C LEU A 11 -24.12 4.51 29.66
N LEU A 12 -25.01 5.41 29.20
CA LEU A 12 -25.14 5.71 27.77
C LEU A 12 -23.88 6.39 27.21
N ALA A 13 -23.26 7.31 27.96
CA ALA A 13 -22.02 7.96 27.58
C ALA A 13 -20.84 6.97 27.51
N LEU A 14 -20.75 6.02 28.44
CA LEU A 14 -19.76 4.93 28.42
C LEU A 14 -19.97 3.98 27.22
N LEU A 15 -21.22 3.62 26.91
CA LEU A 15 -21.55 2.81 25.73
C LEU A 15 -21.23 3.55 24.42
N LEU A 16 -21.53 4.85 24.33
CA LEU A 16 -21.16 5.69 23.19
C LEU A 16 -19.65 5.84 23.04
N ALA A 17 -18.92 5.99 24.16
CA ALA A 17 -17.46 6.02 24.14
C ALA A 17 -16.86 4.67 23.71
N ALA A 18 -17.39 3.54 24.19
CA ALA A 18 -16.96 2.21 23.77
C ALA A 18 -17.23 1.95 22.27
N ALA A 19 -18.41 2.32 21.78
CA ALA A 19 -18.74 2.27 20.35
C ALA A 19 -17.83 3.17 19.50
N SER A 20 -17.32 4.26 20.08
CA SER A 20 -16.36 5.16 19.42
C SER A 20 -14.95 4.55 19.33
N LEU A 21 -14.57 3.62 20.22
CA LEU A 21 -13.30 2.90 20.13
C LEU A 21 -13.35 1.82 19.03
N GLU A 22 -14.47 1.13 18.87
CA GLU A 22 -14.66 0.10 17.85
C GLU A 22 -14.58 0.65 16.42
N ALA A 23 -14.98 1.92 16.22
CA ALA A 23 -14.90 2.60 14.93
C ALA A 23 -13.46 2.98 14.49
N ARG A 24 -12.43 2.72 15.30
CA ARG A 24 -11.03 3.14 15.01
C ARG A 24 -10.05 2.00 14.71
N LEU A 25 -10.52 0.76 14.57
CA LEU A 25 -9.71 -0.37 14.11
C LEU A 25 -10.44 -1.19 13.05
N GLN A 26 -10.82 -0.56 11.94
CA GLN A 26 -11.16 -1.36 10.77
C GLN A 26 -9.85 -1.87 10.16
N SER A 27 -9.44 -3.07 10.60
CA SER A 27 -8.32 -3.80 10.01
C SER A 27 -8.53 -3.90 8.50
N CYS A 28 -7.49 -3.59 7.73
CA CYS A 28 -7.55 -3.76 6.28
C CYS A 28 -7.64 -5.26 5.96
N ASN A 29 -8.70 -5.65 5.24
CA ASN A 29 -8.94 -7.01 4.79
C ASN A 29 -8.89 -7.07 3.26
N PRO A 30 -8.55 -8.24 2.68
CA PRO A 30 -8.67 -8.47 1.24
C PRO A 30 -10.05 -8.08 0.70
N SER A 31 -10.08 -7.42 -0.45
CA SER A 31 -11.33 -7.09 -1.15
C SER A 31 -11.84 -8.21 -2.04
N GLY A 32 -10.96 -9.13 -2.44
CA GLY A 32 -11.32 -10.22 -3.33
C GLY A 32 -10.10 -11.00 -3.82
N LYS A 33 -10.30 -11.80 -4.85
CA LYS A 33 -9.23 -12.52 -5.55
C LYS A 33 -9.47 -12.49 -7.06
N ILE A 34 -8.39 -12.45 -7.82
CA ILE A 34 -8.41 -12.63 -9.26
C ILE A 34 -7.67 -13.92 -9.63
N ARG A 35 -8.01 -14.50 -10.78
CA ARG A 35 -7.38 -15.72 -11.28
C ARG A 35 -6.38 -15.36 -12.37
N GLY A 36 -5.14 -15.83 -12.24
CA GLY A 36 -4.14 -15.68 -13.28
C GLY A 36 -4.56 -16.38 -14.58
N ILE A 37 -4.41 -15.68 -15.70
CA ILE A 37 -4.65 -16.20 -17.05
C ILE A 37 -3.31 -16.40 -17.76
N ASN A 38 -3.33 -17.12 -18.88
CA ASN A 38 -2.13 -17.31 -19.68
C ASN A 38 -1.86 -16.02 -20.48
N PRO A 39 -0.75 -15.31 -20.26
CA PRO A 39 -0.39 -14.19 -21.11
C PRO A 39 -0.13 -14.70 -22.54
N PRO A 40 -0.53 -13.97 -23.58
CA PRO A 40 -0.04 -14.20 -24.93
C PRO A 40 1.49 -14.15 -24.96
N PRO A 41 2.15 -14.89 -25.87
CA PRO A 41 3.60 -14.93 -25.95
C PRO A 41 4.21 -13.52 -26.04
N GLY A 42 5.10 -13.19 -25.11
CA GLY A 42 5.81 -11.91 -25.09
C GLY A 42 5.06 -10.73 -24.48
N GLN A 43 3.83 -10.90 -23.99
CA GLN A 43 3.05 -9.79 -23.41
C GLN A 43 3.27 -9.57 -21.91
N CYS A 44 3.86 -10.52 -21.20
CA CYS A 44 4.24 -10.25 -19.81
C CYS A 44 5.60 -9.55 -19.73
N ASN A 45 5.58 -8.31 -19.22
CA ASN A 45 6.79 -7.56 -18.94
C ASN A 45 7.49 -8.10 -17.69
N ARG A 46 8.75 -8.51 -17.83
CA ARG A 46 9.62 -9.04 -16.75
C ARG A 46 10.77 -8.09 -16.39
N GLU A 47 10.71 -6.83 -16.79
CA GLU A 47 11.67 -5.83 -16.36
C GLU A 47 11.64 -5.66 -14.83
N ASN A 48 12.76 -5.25 -14.24
CA ASN A 48 12.92 -5.04 -12.79
C ASN A 48 12.46 -6.24 -11.92
N ASP A 49 12.69 -7.46 -12.43
CA ASP A 49 12.34 -8.71 -11.75
C ASP A 49 10.84 -8.90 -11.49
N SER A 50 9.97 -8.25 -12.29
CA SER A 50 8.52 -8.43 -12.22
C SER A 50 8.11 -9.87 -12.53
N ASP A 51 7.28 -10.42 -11.64
CA ASP A 51 6.64 -11.72 -11.82
C ASP A 51 5.48 -11.67 -12.82
N CYS A 52 5.23 -12.78 -13.50
CA CYS A 52 4.03 -12.97 -14.33
C CYS A 52 2.99 -13.80 -13.60
N CYS A 53 1.71 -13.47 -13.79
CA CYS A 53 0.64 -14.30 -13.29
C CYS A 53 0.70 -15.72 -13.86
N LYS A 54 0.46 -16.72 -13.01
CA LYS A 54 0.42 -18.13 -13.39
C LYS A 54 -1.01 -18.59 -13.61
N VAL A 55 -1.18 -19.40 -14.64
CA VAL A 55 -2.50 -19.91 -15.04
C VAL A 55 -3.17 -20.65 -13.89
N GLY A 56 -4.36 -20.20 -13.52
CA GLY A 56 -5.18 -20.82 -12.49
C GLY A 56 -4.82 -20.45 -11.04
N GLU A 57 -3.69 -19.78 -10.80
CA GLU A 57 -3.31 -19.25 -9.49
C GLU A 57 -4.26 -18.12 -9.07
N LEU A 58 -4.52 -17.99 -7.76
CA LEU A 58 -5.39 -16.95 -7.21
C LEU A 58 -4.57 -15.87 -6.52
N TYR A 59 -4.66 -14.65 -7.03
CA TYR A 59 -4.00 -13.47 -6.48
C TYR A 59 -4.98 -12.65 -5.65
N THR A 60 -4.53 -12.18 -4.50
CA THR A 60 -5.36 -11.42 -3.57
C THR A 60 -5.40 -9.95 -3.98
N THR A 61 -6.57 -9.32 -3.88
CA THR A 61 -6.73 -7.89 -4.17
C THR A 61 -7.09 -7.13 -2.90
N TYR A 62 -6.75 -5.85 -2.88
CA TYR A 62 -6.99 -4.94 -1.78
C TYR A 62 -7.45 -3.59 -2.28
N LYS A 63 -8.46 -3.03 -1.62
CA LYS A 63 -8.89 -1.62 -1.75
C LYS A 63 -8.41 -0.74 -0.60
N CYS A 64 -7.65 -1.32 0.32
CA CYS A 64 -7.17 -0.69 1.53
C CYS A 64 -5.70 -1.06 1.75
N SER A 65 -5.04 -0.30 2.60
CA SER A 65 -3.67 -0.52 3.05
C SER A 65 -3.62 -0.48 4.58
N PRO A 66 -2.52 -0.93 5.22
CA PRO A 66 -2.35 -0.77 6.66
C PRO A 66 -2.51 0.69 7.12
N PRO A 67 -2.89 0.96 8.38
CA PRO A 67 -3.10 2.31 8.87
C PRO A 67 -1.84 3.20 8.72
N VAL A 68 -2.03 4.42 8.22
CA VAL A 68 -0.96 5.42 8.14
C VAL A 68 -0.68 5.99 9.52
N SER A 69 0.60 6.14 9.86
CA SER A 69 1.12 6.74 11.08
C SER A 69 2.33 7.62 10.78
N GLY A 70 2.93 8.24 11.81
CA GLY A 70 4.19 8.99 11.64
C GLY A 70 5.42 8.12 11.30
N SER A 71 5.26 6.80 11.25
CA SER A 71 6.30 5.84 10.85
C SER A 71 5.65 4.55 10.32
N THR A 72 4.86 4.68 9.26
CA THR A 72 4.11 3.60 8.62
C THR A 72 5.07 2.56 8.06
N LYS A 73 4.94 1.30 8.49
CA LYS A 73 5.76 0.20 7.95
C LYS A 73 5.33 -0.14 6.52
N ALA A 74 6.29 -0.35 5.65
CA ALA A 74 6.07 -0.73 4.25
C ALA A 74 7.23 -1.59 3.73
N VAL A 75 7.01 -2.19 2.58
CA VAL A 75 8.08 -2.76 1.75
C VAL A 75 8.34 -1.79 0.60
N LEU A 76 9.60 -1.41 0.43
CA LEU A 76 10.08 -0.64 -0.70
C LEU A 76 10.41 -1.61 -1.83
N THR A 77 9.82 -1.39 -3.00
CA THR A 77 10.11 -2.15 -4.22
C THR A 77 10.78 -1.25 -5.27
N ILE A 78 11.30 -1.85 -6.33
CA ILE A 78 11.97 -1.14 -7.41
C ILE A 78 11.06 -0.91 -8.62
N ASN A 79 10.94 0.34 -9.03
CA ASN A 79 10.24 0.75 -10.24
C ASN A 79 11.20 1.38 -11.28
N SER A 80 10.84 1.28 -12.56
CA SER A 80 11.54 1.89 -13.69
C SER A 80 11.33 3.41 -13.81
N PHE A 81 10.28 3.97 -13.18
CA PHE A 81 10.00 5.41 -13.22
C PHE A 81 10.88 6.25 -12.30
N GLN A 82 10.84 7.58 -12.46
CA GLN A 82 11.72 8.53 -11.74
C GLN A 82 11.31 8.85 -10.29
N LYS A 83 10.16 8.36 -9.80
CA LYS A 83 9.55 8.81 -8.53
C LYS A 83 8.98 7.62 -7.72
N VAL A 84 7.91 7.83 -6.95
CA VAL A 84 7.29 6.83 -6.06
C VAL A 84 5.82 6.61 -6.40
N ALA A 85 5.39 5.35 -6.37
CA ALA A 85 3.99 4.94 -6.34
C ALA A 85 3.63 4.37 -4.96
N LEU A 86 2.36 4.50 -4.56
CA LEU A 86 1.85 3.93 -3.31
C LEU A 86 0.77 2.90 -3.60
N SER A 87 0.70 1.83 -2.81
CA SER A 87 -0.45 0.90 -2.84
C SER A 87 -1.77 1.66 -2.79
N THR A 88 -2.80 1.17 -3.50
CA THR A 88 -4.12 1.81 -3.65
C THR A 88 -4.67 2.45 -2.37
N GLY A 89 -4.63 1.74 -1.24
CA GLY A 89 -5.16 2.26 0.02
C GLY A 89 -4.40 3.48 0.55
N TRP A 90 -3.08 3.53 0.37
CA TRP A 90 -2.25 4.68 0.73
C TRP A 90 -2.31 5.80 -0.31
N TYR A 91 -2.38 5.46 -1.60
CA TYR A 91 -2.58 6.44 -2.67
C TYR A 91 -3.90 7.21 -2.51
N SER A 92 -4.94 6.51 -2.02
CA SER A 92 -6.20 7.08 -1.55
C SER A 92 -6.84 8.01 -2.59
N GLY A 93 -7.05 7.46 -3.80
CA GLY A 93 -7.67 8.17 -4.92
C GLY A 93 -6.90 9.41 -5.38
N GLY A 94 -5.58 9.42 -5.20
CA GLY A 94 -4.71 10.54 -5.57
C GLY A 94 -4.60 11.64 -4.51
N SER A 95 -5.16 11.48 -3.31
CA SER A 95 -5.00 12.47 -2.24
C SER A 95 -3.54 12.72 -1.84
N ARG A 96 -2.65 11.76 -2.08
CA ARG A 96 -1.19 11.90 -1.90
C ARG A 96 -0.44 12.22 -3.19
N CYS A 97 -1.09 12.27 -4.34
CA CYS A 97 -0.42 12.58 -5.60
C CYS A 97 0.17 14.00 -5.55
N LEU A 98 1.40 14.15 -6.05
CA LEU A 98 2.23 15.36 -5.99
C LEU A 98 2.57 15.85 -4.57
N ASN A 99 2.28 15.05 -3.54
CA ASN A 99 2.75 15.30 -2.18
C ASN A 99 4.04 14.52 -1.92
N ASN A 100 4.83 15.04 -0.98
CA ASN A 100 6.07 14.42 -0.56
C ASN A 100 5.82 13.46 0.61
N ILE A 101 6.56 12.35 0.61
CA ILE A 101 6.69 11.45 1.74
C ILE A 101 8.15 11.35 2.15
N LYS A 102 8.39 11.12 3.43
CA LYS A 102 9.71 10.76 3.95
C LYS A 102 9.80 9.26 4.04
N ILE A 103 10.72 8.67 3.29
CA ILE A 103 11.04 7.24 3.33
C ILE A 103 12.28 7.05 4.19
N SER A 104 12.26 6.08 5.10
CA SER A 104 13.40 5.74 5.97
C SER A 104 13.69 4.25 5.89
N GLY A 105 14.94 3.90 5.61
CA GLY A 105 15.41 2.54 5.41
C GLY A 105 16.94 2.51 5.36
N ASN A 106 17.55 1.37 5.67
CA ASN A 106 19.01 1.22 5.65
C ASN A 106 19.77 2.31 6.46
N GLY A 107 19.19 2.76 7.57
CA GLY A 107 19.75 3.81 8.42
C GLY A 107 19.75 5.23 7.81
N LYS A 108 19.14 5.43 6.64
CA LYS A 108 19.01 6.72 5.96
C LYS A 108 17.55 7.11 5.74
N SER A 109 17.34 8.36 5.34
CA SER A 109 16.04 8.85 4.90
C SER A 109 16.15 9.67 3.63
N VAL A 110 15.09 9.67 2.82
CA VAL A 110 14.95 10.46 1.61
C VAL A 110 13.53 11.02 1.50
N ILE A 111 13.41 12.23 0.97
CA ILE A 111 12.11 12.80 0.60
C ILE A 111 11.84 12.45 -0.86
N ALA A 112 10.67 11.87 -1.14
CA ALA A 112 10.26 11.52 -2.48
C ALA A 112 8.81 11.93 -2.73
N MET A 113 8.52 12.33 -3.96
CA MET A 113 7.18 12.73 -4.37
C MET A 113 6.40 11.53 -4.90
N VAL A 114 5.18 11.38 -4.44
CA VAL A 114 4.24 10.38 -4.95
C VAL A 114 3.67 10.88 -6.27
N VAL A 115 3.68 10.06 -7.31
CA VAL A 115 3.13 10.43 -8.62
C VAL A 115 2.27 9.37 -9.26
N ASP A 116 2.17 8.21 -8.64
CA ASP A 116 1.47 7.09 -9.23
C ASP A 116 0.87 6.18 -8.15
N GLU A 117 0.02 5.28 -8.61
CA GLU A 117 -0.62 4.23 -7.83
C GLU A 117 0.01 2.88 -8.17
N CYS A 118 0.36 2.12 -7.13
CA CYS A 118 0.64 0.70 -7.27
C CYS A 118 -0.70 -0.03 -7.08
N ASP A 119 -1.38 -0.36 -8.18
CA ASP A 119 -2.76 -0.86 -8.15
C ASP A 119 -2.84 -2.24 -7.48
N SER A 120 -3.44 -2.29 -6.30
CA SER A 120 -3.67 -3.53 -5.55
C SER A 120 -5.04 -4.15 -5.81
N THR A 121 -5.85 -3.55 -6.66
CA THR A 121 -7.24 -3.94 -6.92
C THR A 121 -7.40 -4.86 -8.12
N MET A 122 -6.50 -4.77 -9.10
CA MET A 122 -6.55 -5.47 -10.38
C MET A 122 -5.14 -5.92 -10.83
N GLY A 123 -5.07 -6.71 -11.89
CA GLY A 123 -3.84 -7.33 -12.40
C GLY A 123 -4.16 -8.57 -13.23
N CYS A 124 -3.13 -9.28 -13.68
CA CYS A 124 -3.24 -10.49 -14.50
C CYS A 124 -4.09 -10.32 -15.77
N ASP A 125 -4.08 -9.13 -16.37
CA ASP A 125 -4.82 -8.80 -17.58
C ASP A 125 -3.92 -8.00 -18.55
N GLU A 126 -4.46 -7.62 -19.69
CA GLU A 126 -3.72 -6.90 -20.73
C GLU A 126 -3.28 -5.50 -20.27
N ASP A 127 -4.09 -4.81 -19.47
CA ASP A 127 -3.80 -3.44 -19.01
C ASP A 127 -2.64 -3.39 -17.99
N HIS A 128 -2.35 -4.51 -17.34
CA HIS A 128 -1.30 -4.64 -16.32
C HIS A 128 -0.13 -5.53 -16.79
N ASP A 129 0.08 -5.70 -18.09
CA ASP A 129 1.12 -6.57 -18.67
C ASP A 129 1.13 -7.98 -18.05
N TYR A 130 -0.05 -8.49 -17.66
CA TYR A 130 -0.22 -9.77 -16.96
C TYR A 130 0.61 -9.94 -15.68
N GLN A 131 1.02 -8.83 -15.06
CA GLN A 131 1.66 -8.80 -13.75
C GLN A 131 0.62 -8.97 -12.64
N PRO A 132 0.98 -9.55 -11.48
CA PRO A 132 0.06 -9.69 -10.36
C PRO A 132 -0.36 -8.33 -9.79
N PRO A 133 -1.51 -8.25 -9.10
CA PRO A 133 -1.89 -7.07 -8.35
C PRO A 133 -0.82 -6.69 -7.35
N CYS A 134 -0.61 -5.38 -7.17
CA CYS A 134 0.32 -4.87 -6.18
C CYS A 134 -0.09 -5.33 -4.76
N PRO A 135 0.88 -5.69 -3.89
CA PRO A 135 0.58 -5.84 -2.47
C PRO A 135 0.09 -4.52 -1.85
N ASN A 136 -0.57 -4.60 -0.70
CA ASN A 136 -1.26 -3.44 -0.12
C ASN A 136 -0.41 -2.59 0.83
N ASN A 137 0.89 -2.89 0.95
CA ASN A 137 1.82 -2.26 1.87
C ASN A 137 3.12 -1.84 1.16
N ILE A 138 3.02 -1.41 -0.09
CA ILE A 138 4.13 -1.12 -0.99
C ILE A 138 4.34 0.38 -1.16
N VAL A 139 5.62 0.76 -1.12
CA VAL A 139 6.14 2.01 -1.67
C VAL A 139 7.01 1.62 -2.85
N ASP A 140 6.51 1.80 -4.07
CA ASP A 140 7.23 1.36 -5.26
C ASP A 140 8.07 2.49 -5.82
N ALA A 141 9.39 2.32 -5.87
CA ALA A 141 10.30 3.46 -5.89
C ALA A 141 11.39 3.39 -6.96
N SER A 142 11.70 4.55 -7.53
CA SER A 142 12.78 4.72 -8.50
C SER A 142 14.16 4.31 -7.98
N LYS A 143 15.04 3.93 -8.92
CA LYS A 143 16.48 3.74 -8.70
C LYS A 143 17.14 4.90 -7.93
N ALA A 144 16.68 6.13 -8.10
CA ALA A 144 17.22 7.30 -7.40
C ALA A 144 16.90 7.28 -5.89
N VAL A 145 15.70 6.83 -5.51
CA VAL A 145 15.29 6.67 -4.10
C VAL A 145 16.16 5.60 -3.43
N TRP A 146 16.34 4.46 -4.10
CA TRP A 146 17.21 3.39 -3.61
C TRP A 146 18.66 3.85 -3.41
N LYS A 147 19.22 4.61 -4.37
CA LYS A 147 20.57 5.21 -4.26
C LYS A 147 20.66 6.20 -3.09
N ALA A 148 19.64 7.03 -2.87
CA ALA A 148 19.61 7.98 -1.77
C ALA A 148 19.56 7.29 -0.39
N LEU A 149 18.88 6.15 -0.30
CA LEU A 149 18.91 5.27 0.88
C LEU A 149 20.23 4.51 1.05
N GLY A 150 21.15 4.61 0.08
CA GLY A 150 22.48 4.03 0.17
C GLY A 150 22.51 2.51 0.13
N VAL A 151 21.50 1.88 -0.47
CA VAL A 151 21.44 0.43 -0.68
C VAL A 151 22.22 0.10 -1.94
N SER A 152 23.13 -0.88 -1.90
CA SER A 152 23.87 -1.31 -3.09
C SER A 152 22.93 -1.96 -4.10
N GLU A 153 23.22 -1.80 -5.40
CA GLU A 153 22.37 -2.32 -6.48
C GLU A 153 22.17 -3.84 -6.40
N ASP A 154 23.18 -4.60 -5.95
CA ASP A 154 23.09 -6.06 -5.72
C ASP A 154 22.09 -6.47 -4.63
N ASN A 155 21.62 -5.52 -3.82
CA ASN A 155 20.65 -5.73 -2.75
C ASN A 155 19.31 -5.03 -3.05
N TRP A 156 19.06 -4.66 -4.31
CA TRP A 156 17.76 -4.13 -4.73
C TRP A 156 16.76 -5.27 -4.98
N GLY A 157 15.48 -4.93 -4.87
CA GLY A 157 14.38 -5.89 -4.86
C GLY A 157 13.38 -5.41 -3.82
N ASP A 158 13.47 -5.98 -2.62
CA ASP A 158 12.61 -5.64 -1.48
C ASP A 158 13.41 -5.11 -0.30
N LEU A 159 12.93 -4.04 0.32
CA LEU A 159 13.51 -3.50 1.55
C LEU A 159 12.42 -3.11 2.54
N ASP A 160 12.53 -3.61 3.77
CA ASP A 160 11.70 -3.13 4.88
C ASP A 160 12.03 -1.67 5.21
N ILE A 161 11.01 -0.82 5.15
CA ILE A 161 11.12 0.62 5.41
C ILE A 161 10.04 1.11 6.36
N THR A 162 10.19 2.36 6.79
CA THR A 162 9.08 3.17 7.28
C THR A 162 8.89 4.42 6.44
N TRP A 163 7.66 4.93 6.37
CA TRP A 163 7.36 6.19 5.71
C TRP A 163 6.34 7.03 6.48
N SER A 164 6.37 8.34 6.22
CA SER A 164 5.38 9.31 6.71
C SER A 164 5.09 10.36 5.65
N ASP A 165 3.92 11.00 5.74
CA ASP A 165 3.68 12.26 5.04
C ASP A 165 4.74 13.30 5.48
N ALA A 166 5.22 14.14 4.56
CA ALA A 166 6.33 15.09 4.76
C ALA A 166 5.91 16.56 4.69
#